data_AF-F0YGN4-F1
#
_entry.id   AF-F0YGN4-F1
#
_cell.length_a   1.000
_cell.length_b   1.000
_cell.length_c   1.000
_cell.angle_alpha   90.00
_cell.angle_beta   90.00
_cell.angle_gamma   90.00
#
_symmetry.space_group_name_H-M   'P 1'
#
loop_
_entity.id
_entity.type
_entity.pdbx_description
1 polymer ?
#
loop_
_entity_poly.entity_id
_entity_poly.type
_entity_poly.pdbx_seq_one_letter_code
_entity_poly.pdbx_strand_id
1 'polypeptide(L)'
;KTLQLRWFIEHSHDWRILEGVRQGHSQCYAHERAGNLAIFDHPVDVLLRVSSVKPAAPKLHIEVYQTDELHRLELAGYGFCHLPLLVGTHVVEILCWRPYGSWYQRITAALIGGHPQFLKNKLVTSSANRFDLRSETTGTVHVTLSVL
;
A
#
# COMPACT_ATOMS: atom_id res chain seq x y z
N LYS A 1 14.41 0.60 -12.71
CA LYS A 1 13.25 -0.27 -12.38
C LYS A 1 12.00 0.58 -12.43
N THR A 2 10.90 0.03 -12.93
CA THR A 2 9.62 0.73 -12.98
C THR A 2 8.83 0.40 -11.73
N LEU A 3 8.20 1.41 -11.11
CA LEU A 3 7.37 1.25 -9.93
C LEU A 3 5.91 1.52 -10.24
N GLN A 4 5.02 0.81 -9.58
CA GLN A 4 3.57 1.05 -9.62
C GLN A 4 3.01 0.97 -8.20
N LEU A 5 2.12 1.88 -7.85
CA LEU A 5 1.42 1.88 -6.58
C LEU A 5 0.01 1.36 -6.79
N ARG A 6 -0.43 0.41 -5.97
CA ARG A 6 -1.83 0.02 -5.84
C ARG A 6 -2.32 0.44 -4.47
N TRP A 7 -3.51 1.01 -4.41
CA TRP A 7 -4.04 1.59 -3.17
C TRP A 7 -5.47 1.14 -2.92
N PHE A 8 -5.82 1.08 -1.64
CA PHE A 8 -7.12 0.63 -1.14
C PHE A 8 -7.52 1.46 0.07
N ILE A 9 -8.77 1.88 0.11
CA ILE A 9 -9.40 2.45 1.30
C ILE A 9 -10.13 1.34 2.04
N GLU A 10 -9.63 1.01 3.22
CA GLU A 10 -10.25 0.09 4.15
C GLU A 10 -10.99 0.86 5.23
N HIS A 11 -12.23 0.47 5.50
CA HIS A 11 -13.06 1.16 6.48
C HIS A 11 -13.95 0.15 7.22
N SER A 12 -14.40 0.52 8.43
CA SER A 12 -15.40 -0.26 9.16
C SER A 12 -16.80 -0.07 8.55
N HIS A 13 -17.78 -0.81 9.07
CA HIS A 13 -19.18 -0.67 8.69
C HIS A 13 -19.79 0.69 9.08
N ASP A 14 -19.14 1.44 9.98
CA ASP A 14 -19.54 2.79 10.38
C ASP A 14 -19.33 3.83 9.26
N TRP A 15 -18.52 3.49 8.26
CA TRP A 15 -18.18 4.35 7.14
C TRP A 15 -18.82 3.85 5.86
N ARG A 16 -19.27 4.80 5.05
CA ARG A 16 -19.81 4.54 3.72
C ARG A 16 -19.15 5.48 2.71
N ILE A 17 -18.67 4.92 1.60
CA ILE A 17 -18.25 5.69 0.44
C ILE A 17 -19.50 6.21 -0.27
N LEU A 18 -19.60 7.53 -0.41
CA LEU A 18 -20.65 8.19 -1.17
C LEU A 18 -20.23 8.40 -2.62
N GLU A 19 -18.98 8.84 -2.84
CA GLU A 19 -18.41 9.14 -4.15
C GLU A 19 -16.92 8.75 -4.19
N GLY A 20 -16.40 8.58 -5.40
CA GLY A 20 -15.03 8.11 -5.64
C GLY A 20 -14.92 6.58 -5.69
N VAL A 21 -13.68 6.11 -5.78
CA VAL A 21 -13.38 4.68 -5.89
C VAL A 21 -12.68 4.17 -4.65
N ARG A 22 -13.02 2.95 -4.22
CA ARG A 22 -12.44 2.34 -3.02
C ARG A 22 -10.98 1.89 -3.22
N GLN A 23 -10.60 1.61 -4.46
CA GLN A 23 -9.29 1.07 -4.79
C GLN A 23 -8.88 1.51 -6.20
N GLY A 24 -7.57 1.59 -6.43
CA GLY A 24 -7.03 2.02 -7.72
C GLY A 24 -5.56 1.65 -7.88
N HIS A 25 -5.03 1.99 -9.05
CA HIS A 25 -3.64 1.77 -9.41
C HIS A 25 -3.08 3.07 -10.00
N SER A 26 -1.86 3.42 -9.62
CA SER A 26 -1.13 4.52 -10.23
C SER A 26 -0.63 4.15 -11.63
N GLN A 27 -0.19 5.18 -12.35
CA GLN A 27 0.70 4.98 -13.49
C GLN A 27 1.98 4.24 -13.09
N CYS A 28 2.57 3.58 -14.07
CA CYS A 28 3.91 3.02 -13.97
C CYS A 28 4.93 4.15 -14.08
N TYR A 29 5.72 4.35 -13.04
CA TYR A 29 6.82 5.31 -13.03
C TYR A 29 8.13 4.59 -13.38
N ALA A 30 8.71 4.91 -14.54
CA ALA A 30 10.03 4.42 -14.91
C ALA A 30 11.10 5.31 -14.27
N HIS A 31 11.89 4.74 -13.36
CA HIS A 31 12.96 5.48 -12.70
C HIS A 31 14.09 5.84 -13.68
N GLU A 32 14.21 7.12 -14.05
CA GLU A 32 15.42 7.67 -14.66
C GLU A 32 16.45 7.99 -13.57
N ARG A 33 17.62 7.35 -13.71
CA ARG A 33 18.78 7.15 -12.81
C ARG A 33 19.30 8.29 -11.90
N ALA A 34 18.66 9.44 -11.75
CA ALA A 34 19.25 10.60 -11.06
C ALA A 34 18.71 10.91 -9.66
N GLY A 35 17.67 10.22 -9.16
CA GLY A 35 17.05 10.51 -7.86
C GLY A 35 16.96 9.30 -6.92
N ASN A 36 16.87 9.51 -5.61
CA ASN A 36 16.54 8.45 -4.65
C ASN A 36 15.02 8.35 -4.38
N LEU A 37 14.21 9.19 -5.03
CA LEU A 37 12.77 9.31 -4.81
C LEU A 37 12.03 8.95 -6.10
N ALA A 38 10.97 8.15 -5.98
CA ALA A 38 10.01 7.93 -7.05
C ALA A 38 8.74 8.74 -6.77
N ILE A 39 8.32 9.56 -7.74
CA ILE A 39 7.16 10.43 -7.62
C ILE A 39 6.03 9.82 -8.45
N PHE A 40 4.97 9.37 -7.78
CA PHE A 40 3.79 8.80 -8.46
C PHE A 40 2.81 9.87 -8.94
N ASP A 41 2.66 10.96 -8.19
CA ASP A 41 1.70 12.05 -8.44
C ASP A 41 0.29 11.57 -8.81
N HIS A 42 -0.15 10.50 -8.13
CA HIS A 42 -1.41 9.84 -8.44
C HIS A 42 -2.53 10.38 -7.54
N PRO A 43 -3.60 10.98 -8.10
CA PRO A 43 -4.69 11.51 -7.29
C PRO A 43 -5.55 10.39 -6.72
N VAL A 44 -5.94 10.56 -5.46
CA VAL A 44 -6.92 9.71 -4.78
C VAL A 44 -7.95 10.62 -4.13
N ASP A 45 -9.20 10.51 -4.58
CA ASP A 45 -10.30 11.33 -4.07
C ASP A 45 -11.51 10.44 -3.76
N VAL A 46 -12.02 10.54 -2.54
CA VAL A 46 -13.11 9.73 -2.00
C VAL A 46 -13.92 10.52 -0.98
N LEU A 47 -15.24 10.55 -1.19
CA LEU A 47 -16.18 11.12 -0.25
C LEU A 47 -16.70 10.06 0.73
N LEU A 48 -16.43 10.23 2.01
CA LEU A 48 -16.83 9.31 3.08
C LEU A 48 -17.91 9.93 3.97
N ARG A 49 -18.89 9.11 4.36
CA ARG A 49 -19.87 9.42 5.40
C ARG A 49 -19.69 8.49 6.57
N VAL A 50 -19.75 9.05 7.78
CA VAL A 50 -19.77 8.29 9.03
C VAL A 50 -21.16 8.29 9.65
N SER A 51 -21.60 7.15 10.17
CA SER A 51 -22.89 6.99 10.86
C SER A 51 -22.77 6.83 12.38
N SER A 52 -21.56 6.57 12.90
CA SER A 52 -21.30 6.29 14.31
C SER A 52 -20.66 7.47 15.04
N VAL A 53 -20.89 7.57 16.36
CA VAL A 53 -20.37 8.63 17.23
C VAL A 53 -18.89 8.43 17.56
N LYS A 54 -18.40 7.18 17.57
CA LYS A 54 -16.98 6.84 17.82
C LYS A 54 -16.47 5.88 16.75
N PRO A 55 -16.28 6.35 15.52
CA PRO A 55 -15.87 5.50 14.42
C PRO A 55 -14.40 5.08 14.56
N ALA A 56 -14.07 3.86 14.14
CA ALA A 56 -12.68 3.49 13.88
C ALA A 56 -12.19 4.22 12.62
N ALA A 57 -11.03 4.87 12.67
CA ALA A 57 -10.50 5.61 11.52
C ALA A 57 -10.33 4.68 10.30
N PRO A 58 -10.75 5.11 9.10
CA PRO A 58 -10.43 4.44 7.86
C PRO A 58 -8.91 4.31 7.70
N LYS A 59 -8.47 3.36 6.88
CA LYS A 59 -7.06 3.09 6.60
C LYS A 59 -6.80 3.20 5.11
N LEU A 60 -5.69 3.83 4.77
CA LEU A 60 -5.12 3.75 3.43
C LEU A 60 -4.13 2.58 3.44
N HIS A 61 -4.45 1.53 2.70
CA HIS A 61 -3.56 0.41 2.43
C HIS A 61 -2.95 0.58 1.05
N ILE A 62 -1.63 0.42 0.98
CA ILE A 62 -0.85 0.53 -0.25
C ILE A 62 -0.04 -0.74 -0.50
N GLU A 63 0.15 -1.01 -1.78
CA GLU A 63 1.00 -2.07 -2.28
C GLU A 63 1.89 -1.48 -3.35
N VAL A 64 3.19 -1.60 -3.14
CA VAL A 64 4.19 -1.14 -4.09
C VAL A 64 4.59 -2.32 -4.95
N TYR A 65 4.53 -2.16 -6.25
CA TYR A 65 5.00 -3.10 -7.25
C TYR A 65 6.23 -2.53 -7.93
N GLN A 66 7.18 -3.40 -8.26
CA GLN A 66 8.37 -3.05 -9.04
C GLN A 66 8.55 -4.04 -10.18
N THR A 67 9.26 -3.64 -11.24
CA THR A 67 9.65 -4.57 -12.30
C THR A 67 10.93 -5.33 -11.94
N ASP A 68 10.93 -6.64 -12.14
CA ASP A 68 12.13 -7.48 -12.12
C ASP A 68 12.99 -7.30 -13.41
N GLU A 69 14.15 -7.96 -13.46
CA GLU A 69 15.05 -7.92 -14.64
C GLU A 69 14.38 -8.49 -15.91
N LEU A 70 13.36 -9.34 -15.74
CA LEU A 70 12.55 -9.92 -16.82
C LEU A 70 11.31 -9.06 -17.15
N HIS A 71 11.25 -7.81 -16.66
CA HIS A 71 10.17 -6.85 -16.91
C HIS A 71 8.79 -7.28 -16.39
N ARG A 72 8.74 -8.18 -15.41
CA ARG A 72 7.50 -8.62 -14.76
C ARG A 72 7.24 -7.77 -13.53
N LEU A 73 5.98 -7.41 -13.29
CA LEU A 73 5.56 -6.71 -12.08
C LEU A 73 5.53 -7.67 -10.90
N GLU A 74 6.42 -7.43 -9.94
CA GLU A 74 6.49 -8.13 -8.67
C GLU A 74 6.10 -7.20 -7.52
N LEU A 75 5.53 -7.77 -6.47
CA LEU A 75 5.24 -7.02 -5.26
C LEU A 75 6.55 -6.66 -4.54
N ALA A 76 6.84 -5.37 -4.44
CA ALA A 76 7.96 -4.82 -3.69
C ALA A 76 7.65 -4.76 -2.19
N GLY A 77 6.42 -4.41 -1.78
CA GLY A 77 6.04 -4.38 -0.37
C GLY A 77 4.62 -3.87 -0.12
N TYR A 78 4.17 -4.07 1.10
CA TYR A 78 2.89 -3.61 1.64
C TYR A 78 3.11 -2.48 2.64
N GLY A 79 2.19 -1.52 2.71
CA GLY A 79 2.21 -0.46 3.72
C GLY A 79 0.79 -0.02 4.05
N PHE A 80 0.56 0.52 5.24
CA PHE A 80 -0.73 1.15 5.54
C PHE A 80 -0.57 2.29 6.53
N CYS A 81 -1.51 3.22 6.51
CA CYS A 81 -1.68 4.25 7.53
C CYS A 81 -3.16 4.47 7.85
N HIS A 82 -3.44 5.12 8.99
CA HIS A 82 -4.78 5.59 9.31
C HIS A 82 -5.03 6.92 8.62
N LEU A 83 -6.22 7.07 8.04
CA LEU A 83 -6.66 8.35 7.48
C LEU A 83 -6.95 9.32 8.63
N PRO A 84 -6.41 10.56 8.57
CA PRO A 84 -6.70 11.57 9.57
C PRO A 84 -8.18 11.95 9.51
N LEU A 85 -8.79 12.19 10.67
CA LEU A 85 -10.19 12.63 10.79
C LEU A 85 -10.32 14.13 11.06
N LEU A 86 -9.19 14.81 11.23
CA LEU A 86 -9.11 16.26 11.41
C LEU A 86 -8.96 16.92 10.05
N VAL A 87 -9.77 17.95 9.81
CA VAL A 87 -9.67 18.80 8.62
C VAL A 87 -8.27 19.40 8.52
N GLY A 88 -7.72 19.44 7.31
CA GLY A 88 -6.40 19.98 7.01
C GLY A 88 -5.55 19.07 6.13
N THR A 89 -4.31 19.51 5.88
CA THR A 89 -3.32 18.78 5.11
C THR A 89 -2.35 18.07 6.05
N HIS A 90 -2.21 16.76 5.86
CA HIS A 90 -1.39 15.87 6.68
C HIS A 90 -0.35 15.18 5.81
N VAL A 91 0.92 15.29 6.18
CA VAL A 91 2.01 14.55 5.53
C VAL A 91 2.26 13.29 6.34
N VAL A 92 2.10 12.14 5.70
CA VAL A 92 2.18 10.83 6.35
C VAL A 92 3.23 9.97 5.67
N GLU A 93 4.10 9.38 6.48
CA GLU A 93 5.08 8.40 6.03
C GLU A 93 4.54 6.99 6.27
N ILE A 94 4.48 6.20 5.20
CA ILE A 94 4.01 4.82 5.24
C ILE A 94 5.22 3.91 5.10
N LEU A 95 5.59 3.22 6.19
CA LEU A 95 6.66 2.23 6.17
C LEU A 95 6.18 0.97 5.45
N CYS A 96 6.91 0.58 4.41
CA CYS A 96 6.59 -0.58 3.60
C CYS A 96 7.40 -1.81 4.03
N TRP A 97 6.74 -2.94 4.11
CA TRP A 97 7.31 -4.22 4.51
C TRP A 97 6.79 -5.35 3.63
N ARG A 98 7.55 -6.45 3.56
CA ARG A 98 7.07 -7.69 2.93
C ARG A 98 7.46 -8.91 3.76
N PRO A 99 6.71 -10.02 3.68
CA PRO A 99 7.10 -11.25 4.35
C PRO A 99 8.44 -11.76 3.83
N TYR A 100 9.32 -12.17 4.74
CA TYR A 100 10.61 -12.77 4.43
C TYR A 100 10.37 -14.23 4.02
N GLY A 101 10.20 -14.46 2.72
CA GLY A 101 10.08 -15.80 2.15
C GLY A 101 11.35 -16.63 2.37
N SER A 102 11.23 -17.96 2.32
CA SER A 102 12.40 -18.84 2.40
C SER A 102 13.35 -18.60 1.22
N TRP A 103 14.64 -18.91 1.38
CA TRP A 103 15.63 -18.65 0.33
C TRP A 103 15.33 -19.40 -0.98
N TYR A 104 14.78 -20.61 -0.90
CA TYR A 104 14.28 -21.34 -2.08
C TYR A 104 13.09 -20.63 -2.73
N GLN A 105 12.14 -20.11 -1.96
CA GLN A 105 11.02 -19.31 -2.51
C GLN A 105 11.53 -18.04 -3.19
N ARG A 106 12.64 -17.44 -2.72
CA ARG A 106 13.27 -16.30 -3.39
C ARG A 106 13.95 -16.71 -4.70
N ILE A 107 14.63 -17.86 -4.75
CA ILE A 107 15.23 -18.39 -5.98
C ILE A 107 14.14 -18.77 -6.99
N THR A 108 13.08 -19.44 -6.54
CA THR A 108 11.93 -19.78 -7.39
C THR A 108 11.20 -18.52 -7.87
N ALA A 109 11.01 -17.52 -7.01
CA ALA A 109 10.41 -16.24 -7.42
C ALA A 109 11.32 -15.49 -8.41
N ALA A 110 12.63 -15.48 -8.21
CA ALA A 110 13.58 -14.84 -9.11
C ALA A 110 13.65 -15.55 -10.48
N LEU A 111 13.59 -16.89 -10.52
CA LEU A 111 13.73 -17.67 -11.75
C LEU A 111 12.40 -17.91 -12.49
N ILE A 112 11.31 -18.17 -11.76
CA ILE A 112 10.00 -18.57 -12.31
C ILE A 112 8.95 -17.45 -12.15
N GLY A 113 9.15 -16.52 -11.23
CA GLY A 113 8.13 -15.56 -10.81
C GLY A 113 7.25 -16.15 -9.68
N GLY A 114 6.55 -15.29 -8.94
CA GLY A 114 5.63 -15.73 -7.88
C GLY A 114 6.20 -15.59 -6.46
N HIS A 115 6.54 -14.36 -6.06
CA HIS A 115 6.74 -14.06 -4.65
C HIS A 115 5.48 -14.44 -3.84
N PRO A 116 5.62 -14.94 -2.60
CA PRO A 116 4.48 -15.23 -1.75
C PRO A 116 3.69 -13.95 -1.49
N GLN A 117 2.52 -13.85 -2.13
CA GLN A 117 1.55 -12.79 -1.92
C GLN A 117 0.50 -13.30 -0.92
N PHE A 118 0.00 -12.41 -0.06
CA PHE A 118 -1.10 -12.79 0.80
C PHE A 118 -2.35 -13.07 -0.04
N LEU A 119 -2.92 -14.27 0.06
CA LEU A 119 -4.22 -14.63 -0.54
C LEU A 119 -5.38 -13.75 -0.03
N LYS A 120 -5.21 -13.06 1.09
CA LYS A 120 -6.18 -12.11 1.67
C LYS A 120 -5.47 -10.86 2.19
N ASN A 121 -5.66 -9.73 1.51
CA ASN A 121 -5.13 -8.41 1.90
C ASN A 121 -5.51 -7.96 3.31
N LYS A 122 -6.59 -8.52 3.90
CA LYS A 122 -7.03 -8.23 5.28
C LYS A 122 -6.01 -8.56 6.37
N LEU A 123 -4.96 -9.34 6.07
CA LEU A 123 -3.87 -9.62 7.02
C LEU A 123 -2.87 -8.46 7.11
N VAL A 124 -2.78 -7.60 6.09
CA VAL A 124 -1.87 -6.47 6.09
C VAL A 124 -2.32 -5.40 7.07
N THR A 125 -3.63 -5.19 7.23
CA THR A 125 -4.19 -4.14 8.11
C THR A 125 -4.62 -4.63 9.50
N SER A 126 -4.67 -5.95 9.71
CA SER A 126 -4.97 -6.59 11.00
C SER A 126 -3.68 -6.93 11.76
N SER A 127 -3.52 -6.37 12.95
CA SER A 127 -2.38 -6.65 13.85
C SER A 127 -2.42 -8.06 14.45
N ALA A 128 -3.59 -8.71 14.47
CA ALA A 128 -3.83 -9.93 15.24
C ALA A 128 -3.09 -11.18 14.74
N ASN A 129 -2.67 -11.22 13.47
CA ASN A 129 -2.07 -12.41 12.85
C ASN A 129 -0.57 -12.25 12.50
N ARG A 130 0.12 -11.27 13.07
CA ARG A 130 1.55 -10.99 12.72
C ARG A 130 2.59 -11.72 13.56
N PHE A 131 2.18 -12.50 14.56
CA PHE A 131 3.09 -13.05 15.57
C PHE A 131 4.12 -14.07 15.05
N ASP A 132 3.89 -14.69 13.89
CA ASP A 132 4.80 -15.69 13.30
C ASP A 132 5.33 -15.27 11.92
N LEU A 133 5.12 -14.00 11.55
CA LEU A 133 5.53 -13.45 10.25
C LEU A 133 6.89 -12.78 10.36
N ARG A 134 7.93 -13.47 9.88
CA ARG A 134 9.20 -12.80 9.56
C ARG A 134 8.97 -11.82 8.41
N SER A 135 9.34 -10.56 8.60
CA SER A 135 9.18 -9.52 7.60
C SER A 135 10.49 -8.76 7.41
N GLU A 136 10.66 -8.16 6.23
CA GLU A 136 11.75 -7.23 5.94
C GLU A 136 11.19 -5.87 5.51
N THR A 137 11.93 -4.81 5.84
CA THR A 137 11.61 -3.45 5.40
C THR A 137 12.00 -3.29 3.93
N THR A 138 11.18 -2.59 3.17
CA THR A 138 11.31 -2.48 1.70
C THR A 138 11.39 -1.04 1.20
N GLY A 139 11.07 -0.07 2.06
CA GLY A 139 11.13 1.35 1.75
C GLY A 139 10.06 2.14 2.51
N THR A 140 9.95 3.41 2.16
CA THR A 140 8.94 4.33 2.71
C THR A 140 8.21 5.02 1.56
N VAL A 141 6.88 5.12 1.68
CA VAL A 141 6.05 5.90 0.77
C VAL A 141 5.56 7.14 1.51
N HIS A 142 5.80 8.31 0.92
CA HIS A 142 5.32 9.58 1.45
C HIS A 142 4.01 9.95 0.77
N VAL A 143 2.98 10.24 1.58
CA VAL A 143 1.66 10.62 1.10
C VAL A 143 1.25 11.95 1.73
N THR A 144 0.70 12.84 0.93
CA THR A 144 0.05 14.06 1.42
C THR A 144 -1.46 13.86 1.33
N LEU A 145 -2.13 13.94 2.47
CA LEU A 145 -3.57 13.73 2.60
C LEU A 145 -4.25 15.05 2.95
N SER A 146 -5.20 15.47 2.12
CA SER A 146 -6.03 16.64 2.42
C SER A 146 -7.43 16.17 2.81
N VAL A 147 -7.85 16.52 4.02
CA VAL A 147 -9.20 16.27 4.54
C VAL A 147 -9.95 17.58 4.54
N LEU A 148 -11.08 17.62 3.83
CA LEU A 148 -11.93 18.79 3.66
C LEU A 148 -13.15 18.73 4.60
#